data_AF-A0A926E2J0-F1
#
_entry.id   AF-A0A926E2J0-F1
#
_cell.length_a   1.000
_cell.length_b   1.000
_cell.length_c   1.000
_cell.angle_alpha   90.00
_cell.angle_beta   90.00
_cell.angle_gamma   90.00
#
_symmetry.space_group_name_H-M   'P 1'
#
loop_
_entity.id
_entity.type
_entity.pdbx_description
1 polymer ?
#
loop_
_entity_poly.entity_id
_entity_poly.type
_entity_poly.pdbx_seq_one_letter_code
_entity_poly.pdbx_strand_id
1 'polypeptide(L)'
;MKNRIGPIDTSAESRAIPPEFLGPIVKGRNTLKVASVLVIIFYSIGILLFGLYAVLLLFLWGEGVGKAVLLLLPFGLVCGVGLTAGILGIQASRNPKKTTVCLVFGGVLLIYYGFSFIWGMANLMSGKAFSILLFVPALILSAVYFDGAYRYDRYYRDYLIQTQSEEEAF
;
A
#
# COMPACT_ATOMS: atom_id res chain seq x y z
N MET A 1 -28.63 17.47 -15.69
CA MET A 1 -28.44 16.15 -15.04
C MET A 1 -27.32 16.27 -14.01
N LYS A 2 -27.65 16.20 -12.72
CA LYS A 2 -26.72 16.40 -11.60
C LYS A 2 -26.29 15.02 -11.09
N ASN A 3 -25.07 14.59 -11.42
CA ASN A 3 -24.51 13.33 -10.97
C ASN A 3 -24.32 13.38 -9.44
N ARG A 4 -25.30 12.86 -8.69
CA ARG A 4 -25.14 12.61 -7.26
C ARG A 4 -24.33 11.32 -7.12
N ILE A 5 -23.02 11.48 -6.91
CA ILE A 5 -22.21 10.43 -6.29
C ILE A 5 -22.61 10.44 -4.81
N GLY A 6 -23.71 9.74 -4.49
CA GLY A 6 -24.03 9.44 -3.10
C GLY A 6 -22.95 8.52 -2.53
N PRO A 7 -22.72 8.54 -1.20
CA PRO A 7 -21.95 7.47 -0.57
C PRO A 7 -22.62 6.15 -0.94
N ILE A 8 -21.83 5.20 -1.43
CA ILE A 8 -22.31 3.85 -1.74
C ILE A 8 -22.87 3.29 -0.44
N ASP A 9 -24.18 3.15 -0.37
CA ASP A 9 -24.88 2.51 0.74
C ASP A 9 -24.41 1.06 0.82
N THR A 10 -23.45 0.80 1.72
CA THR A 10 -22.91 -0.53 2.01
C THR A 10 -23.98 -1.53 2.46
N SER A 11 -25.20 -1.08 2.75
CA SER A 11 -26.35 -1.90 3.11
C SER A 11 -27.09 -2.51 1.91
N ALA A 12 -27.01 -1.90 0.72
CA ALA A 12 -27.70 -2.41 -0.47
C ALA A 12 -26.89 -3.51 -1.19
N GLU A 13 -25.57 -3.34 -1.31
CA GLU A 13 -24.66 -4.37 -1.88
C GLU A 13 -24.53 -5.59 -0.95
N SER A 14 -24.62 -5.38 0.38
CA SER A 14 -24.62 -6.45 1.38
C SER A 14 -25.86 -7.37 1.34
N ARG A 15 -26.96 -6.95 0.70
CA ARG A 15 -28.17 -7.79 0.57
C ARG A 15 -28.13 -8.71 -0.64
N ALA A 16 -27.21 -8.50 -1.58
CA ALA A 16 -27.07 -9.31 -2.81
C ALA A 16 -25.85 -10.25 -2.77
N ILE A 17 -25.02 -10.18 -1.74
CA ILE A 17 -23.84 -11.05 -1.59
C ILE A 17 -24.22 -12.25 -0.71
N PRO A 18 -24.01 -13.50 -1.18
CA PRO A 18 -24.27 -14.68 -0.37
C PRO A 18 -23.48 -14.62 0.94
N PRO A 19 -24.05 -15.09 2.07
CA PRO A 19 -23.43 -14.96 3.40
C PRO A 19 -22.05 -15.62 3.49
N GLU A 20 -21.78 -16.61 2.64
CA GLU A 20 -20.50 -17.30 2.51
C GLU A 20 -19.35 -16.38 2.08
N PHE A 21 -19.63 -15.38 1.24
CA PHE A 21 -18.64 -14.42 0.73
C PHE A 21 -18.59 -13.13 1.54
N LEU A 22 -19.67 -12.80 2.26
CA LEU A 22 -19.76 -11.56 3.04
C LEU A 22 -18.69 -11.49 4.14
N GLY A 23 -18.50 -12.57 4.90
CA GLY A 23 -17.48 -12.64 5.97
C GLY A 23 -16.05 -12.40 5.46
N PRO A 24 -15.57 -13.18 4.48
CA PRO A 24 -14.24 -13.02 3.90
C PRO A 24 -14.01 -11.63 3.25
N ILE A 25 -14.99 -11.11 2.51
CA ILE A 25 -14.91 -9.82 1.83
C ILE A 25 -14.80 -8.68 2.86
N VAL A 26 -15.62 -8.70 3.92
CA VAL A 26 -15.57 -7.68 4.99
C VAL A 26 -14.25 -7.75 5.74
N LYS A 27 -13.73 -8.94 6.01
CA LYS A 27 -12.42 -9.12 6.65
C LYS A 27 -11.29 -8.56 5.77
N GLY A 28 -11.27 -8.89 4.48
CA GLY A 28 -10.29 -8.35 3.52
C GLY A 28 -10.36 -6.82 3.42
N ARG A 29 -11.56 -6.26 3.30
CA ARG A 29 -11.80 -4.81 3.26
C ARG A 29 -11.30 -4.10 4.52
N ASN A 30 -11.57 -4.65 5.70
CA ASN A 30 -11.13 -4.07 6.95
C ASN A 30 -9.60 -4.14 7.10
N THR A 31 -8.99 -5.28 6.76
CA THR A 31 -7.52 -5.43 6.76
C THR A 31 -6.88 -4.44 5.81
N LEU A 32 -7.37 -4.32 4.56
CA LEU A 32 -6.87 -3.36 3.58
C LEU A 32 -7.01 -1.92 4.08
N LYS A 33 -8.14 -1.56 4.69
CA LYS A 33 -8.38 -0.23 5.24
C LYS A 33 -7.41 0.11 6.37
N VAL A 34 -7.22 -0.80 7.34
CA VAL A 34 -6.28 -0.60 8.45
C VAL A 34 -4.85 -0.53 7.94
N ALA A 35 -4.46 -1.44 7.04
CA ALA A 35 -3.14 -1.44 6.42
C ALA A 35 -2.87 -0.13 5.66
N SER A 36 -3.85 0.36 4.90
CA SER A 36 -3.76 1.62 4.16
C SER A 36 -3.57 2.83 5.09
N VAL A 37 -4.27 2.87 6.23
CA VAL A 37 -4.10 3.93 7.22
C VAL A 37 -2.71 3.89 7.84
N LEU A 38 -2.22 2.70 8.20
CA LEU A 38 -0.87 2.53 8.73
C LEU A 38 0.20 2.94 7.71
N VAL A 39 0.01 2.57 6.44
CA VAL A 39 0.86 2.99 5.31
C VAL A 39 0.93 4.51 5.24
N ILE A 40 -0.22 5.20 5.25
CA ILE A 40 -0.25 6.66 5.22
C ILE A 40 0.52 7.27 6.38
N ILE A 41 0.30 6.79 7.61
CA ILE A 41 0.99 7.31 8.80
C ILE A 41 2.50 7.09 8.67
N PHE A 42 2.92 5.88 8.32
CA PHE A 42 4.33 5.51 8.20
C PHE A 42 5.06 6.38 7.15
N TYR A 43 4.49 6.55 5.96
CA TYR A 43 5.10 7.36 4.92
C TYR A 43 4.99 8.87 5.17
N SER A 44 3.98 9.33 5.91
CA SER A 44 3.89 10.73 6.34
C SER A 44 5.03 11.08 7.29
N ILE A 45 5.36 10.18 8.23
CA ILE A 45 6.55 10.33 9.10
C ILE A 45 7.83 10.33 8.25
N GLY A 46 7.92 9.41 7.27
CA GLY A 46 9.05 9.36 6.34
C GLY A 46 9.26 10.68 5.58
N ILE A 47 8.18 11.31 5.08
CA ILE A 47 8.23 12.59 4.38
C ILE A 47 8.63 13.74 5.31
N LEU A 48 8.17 13.74 6.55
CA LEU A 48 8.60 14.75 7.53
C LEU A 48 10.09 14.63 7.83
N LEU A 49 10.60 13.42 8.06
CA LEU A 49 12.03 13.16 8.27
C LEU A 49 12.85 13.51 7.03
N PHE A 50 12.33 13.21 5.84
CA PHE A 50 12.92 13.60 4.57
C PHE A 50 13.03 15.11 4.42
N GLY A 51 11.94 15.84 4.70
CA GLY A 51 11.91 17.30 4.65
C GLY A 51 12.89 17.93 5.62
N LEU A 52 12.98 17.42 6.85
CA LEU A 52 13.96 17.86 7.84
C LEU A 52 15.40 17.67 7.35
N TYR A 53 15.69 16.50 6.77
CA TYR A 53 17.03 16.19 6.26
C TYR A 53 17.39 17.02 5.02
N ALA A 54 16.42 17.27 4.13
CA ALA A 54 16.60 18.16 2.98
C ALA A 54 16.91 19.60 3.43
N VAL A 55 16.20 20.12 4.45
CA VAL A 55 16.47 21.45 5.01
C VAL A 55 17.87 21.51 5.64
N LEU A 56 18.26 20.50 6.43
CA LEU A 56 19.61 20.43 7.03
C LEU A 56 20.73 20.44 5.98
N LEU A 57 20.53 19.78 4.84
CA LEU A 57 21.49 19.79 3.73
C LEU A 57 21.61 21.15 3.03
N LEU A 58 20.52 21.91 2.93
CA LEU A 58 20.56 23.27 2.40
C LEU A 58 21.38 24.21 3.30
N PHE A 59 21.38 23.99 4.61
CA PHE A 59 22.19 24.76 5.57
C PHE A 59 23.66 24.30 5.65
N LEU A 60 23.95 23.03 5.35
CA LEU A 60 25.30 22.43 5.40
C LEU A 60 25.96 22.34 4.02
N TRP A 61 25.67 23.31 3.13
CA TRP A 61 26.07 23.31 1.72
C TRP A 61 27.59 23.33 1.54
N GLY A 62 28.23 22.16 1.64
CA GLY A 62 29.65 21.92 1.42
C GLY A 62 29.91 20.84 0.37
N GLU A 63 31.17 20.49 0.14
CA GLU A 63 31.57 19.44 -0.80
C GLU A 63 31.00 18.08 -0.36
N GLY A 64 29.98 17.58 -1.08
CA GLY A 64 29.32 16.30 -0.76
C GLY A 64 27.80 16.27 -0.99
N VAL A 65 27.17 17.45 -1.17
CA VAL A 65 25.71 17.58 -1.38
C VAL A 65 25.19 16.73 -2.55
N GLY A 66 25.98 16.59 -3.63
CA GLY A 66 25.57 15.79 -4.78
C GLY A 66 25.28 14.32 -4.46
N LYS A 67 26.05 13.69 -3.57
CA LYS A 67 25.82 12.30 -3.13
C LYS A 67 24.60 12.20 -2.23
N ALA A 68 24.37 13.20 -1.38
CA ALA A 68 23.22 13.26 -0.50
C ALA A 68 21.91 13.44 -1.29
N VAL A 69 21.89 14.30 -2.30
CA VAL A 69 20.75 14.50 -3.21
C VAL A 69 20.44 13.21 -3.99
N LEU A 70 21.48 12.50 -4.46
CA LEU A 70 21.31 11.24 -5.19
C LEU A 70 20.68 10.13 -4.33
N LEU A 71 20.96 10.13 -3.02
CA LEU A 71 20.36 9.21 -2.05
C LEU A 71 18.94 9.62 -1.63
N LEU A 72 18.63 10.92 -1.67
CA LEU A 72 17.34 11.46 -1.27
C LEU A 72 16.26 11.30 -2.32
N LEU A 73 16.60 11.45 -3.59
CA LEU A 73 15.68 11.27 -4.72
C LEU A 73 14.88 9.96 -4.69
N PRO A 74 15.52 8.78 -4.56
CA PRO A 74 14.78 7.52 -4.49
C PRO A 74 13.96 7.40 -3.21
N PHE A 75 14.43 7.93 -2.09
CA PHE A 75 13.67 7.92 -0.83
C PHE A 75 12.39 8.76 -0.93
N GLY A 76 12.47 9.96 -1.50
CA GLY A 76 11.31 10.82 -1.74
C GLY A 76 10.30 10.19 -2.70
N LEU A 77 10.79 9.55 -3.77
CA LEU A 77 9.95 8.84 -4.73
C LEU A 77 9.22 7.65 -4.08
N VAL A 78 9.91 6.83 -3.31
CA VAL A 78 9.31 5.70 -2.57
C VAL A 78 8.28 6.19 -1.57
N CYS A 79 8.54 7.29 -0.87
CA CYS A 79 7.57 7.86 0.06
C CYS A 79 6.31 8.38 -0.65
N GLY A 80 6.48 9.03 -1.80
CA GLY A 80 5.35 9.47 -2.64
C GLY A 80 4.52 8.29 -3.13
N VAL A 81 5.17 7.24 -3.64
CA VAL A 81 4.51 6.00 -4.07
C VAL A 81 3.77 5.34 -2.90
N GLY A 82 4.39 5.26 -1.72
CA GLY A 82 3.79 4.74 -0.50
C GLY A 82 2.53 5.49 -0.07
N LEU A 83 2.54 6.82 -0.10
CA LEU A 83 1.35 7.63 0.17
C LEU A 83 0.25 7.40 -0.87
N THR A 84 0.59 7.39 -2.16
CA THR A 84 -0.40 7.13 -3.21
C THR A 84 -1.04 5.75 -3.05
N ALA A 85 -0.24 4.72 -2.71
CA ALA A 85 -0.74 3.39 -2.40
C ALA A 85 -1.71 3.43 -1.19
N GLY A 86 -1.34 4.12 -0.11
CA GLY A 86 -2.22 4.28 1.05
C GLY A 86 -3.56 4.95 0.71
N ILE A 87 -3.54 6.06 -0.04
CA ILE A 87 -4.77 6.77 -0.46
C ILE A 87 -5.63 5.88 -1.37
N LEU A 88 -4.99 5.23 -2.36
CA LEU A 88 -5.68 4.32 -3.27
C LEU A 88 -6.26 3.11 -2.54
N GLY A 89 -5.61 2.62 -1.48
CA GLY A 89 -6.12 1.52 -0.67
C GLY A 89 -7.36 1.89 0.14
N ILE A 90 -7.44 3.12 0.68
CA ILE A 90 -8.67 3.63 1.27
C ILE A 90 -9.78 3.73 0.21
N GLN A 91 -9.46 4.20 -1.00
CA GLN A 91 -10.43 4.27 -2.08
C GLN A 91 -10.87 2.90 -2.57
N ALA A 92 -9.96 1.93 -2.67
CA ALA A 92 -10.23 0.55 -3.07
C ALA A 92 -11.12 -0.16 -2.06
N SER A 93 -10.97 0.13 -0.76
CA SER A 93 -11.88 -0.37 0.28
C SER A 93 -13.35 0.04 0.08
N ARG A 94 -13.59 1.11 -0.70
CA ARG A 94 -14.93 1.59 -1.08
C ARG A 94 -15.33 1.21 -2.51
N ASN A 95 -14.36 0.87 -3.36
CA ASN A 95 -14.56 0.58 -4.77
C ASN A 95 -13.67 -0.60 -5.20
N PRO A 96 -14.21 -1.82 -5.25
CA PRO A 96 -13.43 -3.03 -5.52
C PRO A 96 -12.76 -3.05 -6.90
N LYS A 97 -13.28 -2.30 -7.88
CA LYS A 97 -12.64 -2.13 -9.20
C LYS A 97 -11.24 -1.50 -9.15
N LYS A 98 -10.90 -0.80 -8.06
CA LYS A 98 -9.58 -0.18 -7.87
C LYS A 98 -8.58 -1.08 -7.13
N THR A 99 -9.01 -2.25 -6.65
CA THR A 99 -8.16 -3.17 -5.88
C THR A 99 -6.99 -3.74 -6.69
N THR A 100 -7.17 -3.93 -8.00
CA THR A 100 -6.07 -4.37 -8.88
C THR A 100 -4.91 -3.38 -8.92
N VAL A 101 -5.21 -2.08 -8.93
CA VAL A 101 -4.17 -1.03 -8.86
C VAL A 101 -3.46 -1.05 -7.51
N CYS A 102 -4.22 -1.25 -6.44
CA CYS A 102 -3.74 -1.45 -5.07
C CYS A 102 -2.73 -2.61 -4.99
N LEU A 103 -3.01 -3.74 -5.66
CA LEU A 103 -2.12 -4.90 -5.74
C LEU A 103 -0.80 -4.58 -6.46
N VAL A 104 -0.86 -3.85 -7.57
CA VAL A 104 0.35 -3.44 -8.30
C VAL A 104 1.24 -2.56 -7.42
N PHE A 105 0.67 -1.54 -6.77
CA PHE A 105 1.43 -0.68 -5.86
C PHE A 105 1.99 -1.43 -4.65
N GLY A 106 1.18 -2.30 -4.03
CA GLY A 106 1.60 -3.15 -2.92
C GLY A 106 2.74 -4.09 -3.33
N GLY A 107 2.66 -4.68 -4.52
CA GLY A 107 3.70 -5.55 -5.07
C GLY A 107 5.01 -4.83 -5.35
N VAL A 108 4.95 -3.63 -5.95
CA VAL A 108 6.14 -2.77 -6.17
C VAL A 108 6.82 -2.44 -4.85
N LEU A 109 6.05 -2.04 -3.82
CA LEU A 109 6.60 -1.75 -2.49
C LEU A 109 7.21 -3.00 -1.87
N LEU A 110 6.51 -4.14 -1.93
CA LEU A 110 7.00 -5.42 -1.39
C LEU A 110 8.33 -5.84 -2.02
N ILE A 111 8.45 -5.74 -3.35
CA ILE A 111 9.68 -6.05 -4.09
C ILE A 111 10.79 -5.08 -3.69
N TYR A 112 10.51 -3.78 -3.64
CA TYR A 112 11.49 -2.77 -3.26
C TYR A 112 12.03 -2.98 -1.85
N TYR A 113 11.16 -3.19 -0.86
CA TYR A 113 11.58 -3.44 0.51
C TYR A 113 12.19 -4.82 0.69
N GLY A 114 11.73 -5.83 -0.06
CA GLY A 114 12.32 -7.17 -0.05
C GLY A 114 13.77 -7.13 -0.56
N PHE A 115 14.01 -6.44 -1.67
CA PHE A 115 15.37 -6.25 -2.20
C PHE A 115 16.23 -5.43 -1.24
N SER A 116 15.69 -4.35 -0.68
CA SER A 116 16.39 -3.50 0.30
C SER A 116 16.77 -4.27 1.56
N PHE A 117 15.91 -5.19 2.02
CA PHE A 117 16.17 -6.06 3.16
C PHE A 117 17.28 -7.07 2.85
N ILE A 118 17.23 -7.75 1.70
CA ILE A 118 18.28 -8.70 1.26
C ILE A 118 19.62 -7.97 1.11
N TRP A 119 19.62 -6.82 0.46
CA TRP A 119 20.82 -5.98 0.30
C TRP A 119 21.37 -5.50 1.65
N GLY A 120 20.48 -5.13 2.58
CA GLY A 120 20.85 -4.77 3.95
C GLY A 120 21.51 -5.94 4.68
N MET A 121 20.94 -7.14 4.59
CA MET A 121 21.51 -8.36 5.17
C MET A 121 22.89 -8.69 4.59
N ALA A 122 23.08 -8.54 3.28
CA ALA A 122 24.38 -8.73 2.64
C ALA A 122 25.45 -7.74 3.16
N ASN A 123 25.07 -6.48 3.40
CA ASN A 123 25.97 -5.48 3.96
C ASN A 123 26.27 -5.71 5.45
N LEU A 124 25.29 -6.20 6.22
CA LEU A 124 25.48 -6.60 7.62
C LEU A 124 26.51 -7.74 7.73
N MET A 125 26.39 -8.76 6.87
CA MET A 125 27.36 -9.87 6.80
C MET A 125 28.76 -9.39 6.37
N SER A 126 28.84 -8.27 5.64
CA SER A 126 30.10 -7.64 5.22
C SER A 126 30.70 -6.70 6.26
N GLY A 127 30.14 -6.64 7.48
CA GLY A 127 30.64 -5.77 8.57
C GLY A 127 30.35 -4.28 8.40
N LYS A 128 29.51 -3.90 7.42
CA LYS A 128 29.10 -2.51 7.23
C LYS A 128 27.87 -2.23 8.09
N ALA A 129 27.92 -1.15 8.87
CA ALA A 129 26.78 -0.69 9.65
C ALA A 129 25.63 -0.30 8.70
N PHE A 130 24.57 -1.11 8.66
CA PHE A 130 23.37 -0.84 7.89
C PHE A 130 22.14 -0.98 8.77
N SER A 131 21.28 0.04 8.78
CA SER A 131 20.09 0.08 9.65
C SER A 131 18.96 -0.74 9.03
N ILE A 132 19.10 -2.07 9.05
CA ILE A 132 18.07 -3.03 8.61
C ILE A 132 16.76 -2.82 9.38
N LEU A 133 16.86 -2.37 10.63
CA LEU A 133 15.73 -2.17 11.54
C LEU A 133 14.67 -1.19 10.99
N LEU A 134 15.05 -0.26 10.10
CA LEU A 134 14.12 0.66 9.45
C LEU A 134 13.35 0.02 8.28
N PHE A 135 13.93 -0.99 7.63
CA PHE A 135 13.33 -1.67 6.49
C PHE A 135 12.35 -2.77 6.89
N VAL A 136 12.54 -3.38 8.08
CA VAL A 136 11.66 -4.47 8.57
C VAL A 136 10.20 -4.01 8.76
N PRO A 137 9.91 -2.89 9.45
CA PRO A 137 8.53 -2.41 9.58
C PRO A 137 7.90 -2.07 8.23
N ALA A 138 8.68 -1.45 7.33
CA ALA A 138 8.20 -1.10 5.99
C ALA A 138 7.88 -2.33 5.13
N LEU A 139 8.68 -3.39 5.26
CA LEU A 139 8.44 -4.67 4.59
C LEU A 139 7.18 -5.36 5.13
N ILE A 140 7.04 -5.45 6.46
CA ILE A 140 5.84 -6.02 7.10
C ILE A 140 4.59 -5.25 6.66
N LEU A 141 4.66 -3.92 6.67
CA LEU A 141 3.53 -3.08 6.30
C LEU A 141 3.14 -3.25 4.82
N SER A 142 4.13 -3.37 3.94
CA SER A 142 3.91 -3.67 2.51
C SER A 142 3.29 -5.06 2.32
N ALA A 143 3.73 -6.06 3.08
CA ALA A 143 3.19 -7.41 3.04
C ALA A 143 1.75 -7.47 3.53
N VAL A 144 1.43 -6.81 4.65
CA VAL A 144 0.06 -6.75 5.19
C VAL A 144 -0.88 -6.00 4.25
N TYR A 145 -0.40 -4.91 3.65
CA TYR A 145 -1.17 -4.17 2.64
C TYR A 145 -1.44 -5.02 1.40
N PHE A 146 -0.43 -5.73 0.89
CA PHE A 146 -0.58 -6.62 -0.25
C PHE A 146 -1.51 -7.81 0.04
N ASP A 147 -1.37 -8.48 1.19
CA ASP A 147 -2.25 -9.57 1.61
C ASP A 147 -3.71 -9.10 1.76
N GLY A 148 -3.91 -7.93 2.36
CA GLY A 148 -5.24 -7.32 2.47
C GLY A 148 -5.88 -7.05 1.11
N ALA A 149 -5.12 -6.48 0.17
CA ALA A 149 -5.58 -6.23 -1.20
C ALA A 149 -5.85 -7.54 -1.96
N TYR A 150 -5.00 -8.54 -1.80
CA TYR A 150 -5.12 -9.84 -2.47
C TYR A 150 -6.36 -10.60 -2.03
N ARG A 151 -6.60 -10.68 -0.71
CA ARG A 151 -7.81 -11.31 -0.18
C ARG A 151 -9.06 -10.60 -0.69
N TYR A 152 -9.08 -9.27 -0.62
CA TYR A 152 -10.24 -8.51 -1.07
C TYR A 152 -10.53 -8.69 -2.57
N ASP A 153 -9.50 -8.64 -3.43
CA ASP A 153 -9.66 -8.85 -4.88
C ASP A 153 -10.14 -10.28 -5.21
N ARG A 154 -9.52 -11.29 -4.58
CA ARG A 154 -9.85 -12.71 -4.82
C ARG A 154 -11.30 -13.02 -4.47
N TYR A 155 -11.74 -12.72 -3.24
CA TYR A 155 -13.11 -13.04 -2.83
C TYR A 155 -14.16 -12.22 -3.60
N TYR A 156 -13.81 -11.01 -4.05
CA TYR A 156 -14.71 -10.22 -4.87
C TYR A 156 -14.82 -10.76 -6.31
N ARG A 157 -13.73 -11.26 -6.90
CA ARG A 157 -13.77 -11.94 -8.20
C ARG A 157 -14.57 -13.24 -8.14
N ASP A 158 -14.35 -14.05 -7.11
CA ASP A 158 -15.08 -15.31 -6.94
C ASP A 158 -16.60 -15.05 -6.85
N TYR A 159 -17.01 -14.00 -6.14
CA TYR A 159 -18.41 -13.55 -6.11
C TYR A 159 -18.93 -13.17 -7.50
N LEU A 160 -18.20 -12.36 -8.27
CA LEU A 160 -18.64 -11.93 -9.61
C LEU A 160 -18.82 -13.12 -10.58
N ILE A 161 -17.91 -14.09 -10.54
CA ILE A 161 -17.97 -15.29 -11.38
C ILE A 161 -19.22 -16.11 -11.04
N GLN A 162 -19.51 -16.27 -9.75
CA GLN A 162 -20.69 -17.03 -9.31
C GLN A 162 -21.99 -16.34 -9.72
N THR A 163 -22.09 -15.01 -9.55
CA THR A 163 -23.29 -14.26 -9.98
C THR A 163 -23.52 -14.35 -11.49
N GLN A 164 -22.47 -14.28 -12.30
CA GLN A 164 -22.60 -14.44 -13.75
C GLN A 164 -23.03 -15.86 -14.14
N SER A 165 -22.51 -16.89 -13.46
CA SER A 165 -22.92 -18.27 -13.72
C SER A 165 -24.37 -18.56 -13.34
N GLU A 166 -24.93 -17.87 -12.35
CA GLU A 166 -26.34 -17.97 -11.98
C GLU A 166 -27.26 -17.24 -12.96
N GLU A 167 -26.82 -16.10 -13.51
CA GLU A 167 -27.56 -15.37 -14.56
C GLU A 167 -27.59 -16.12 -15.90
N GLU A 168 -26.50 -16.82 -16.29
CA GLU A 168 -26.47 -17.63 -17.52
C GLU A 168 -27.25 -18.95 -17.41
N ALA A 169 -27.58 -19.39 -16.19
CA ALA A 169 -28.34 -20.60 -15.92
C ALA A 169 -29.87 -20.39 -15.92
N PHE A 170 -30.33 -19.13 -16.03
CA PHE A 170 -31.74 -18.73 -16.06
C PHE A 170 -32.18 -18.24 -17.44
#